data_AF-X1F5E7-F1
#
_entry.id   AF-X1F5E7-F1
#
_cell.length_a   1.000
_cell.length_b   1.000
_cell.length_c   1.000
_cell.angle_alpha   90.00
_cell.angle_beta   90.00
_cell.angle_gamma   90.00
#
_symmetry.space_group_name_H-M   'P 1'
#
loop_
_entity.id
_entity.type
_entity.pdbx_description
1 polymer ?
#
loop_
_entity_poly.entity_id
_entity_poly.type
_entity_poly.pdbx_seq_one_letter_code
_entity_poly.pdbx_strand_id
1 'polypeptide(L)'
;MDDVFKPETRTKRKYRKTKKTRIPHWWRNRPDPFEHVNDEIRASLEQNPEQTAKSILQNIQKRYPGKYKDGQLRTLQRRVKSWRAQALITFDDEWVHSDQISDLYLPKRLRGETLAYTSDEIHSQ
;
A
#
# COMPACT_ATOMS: atom_id res chain seq x y z
N MET A 1 -47.84 2.69 27.49
CA MET A 1 -47.01 1.83 28.35
C MET A 1 -45.89 1.22 27.51
N ASP A 2 -44.78 1.86 27.20
CA ASP A 2 -44.45 3.26 26.92
C ASP A 2 -43.20 3.17 26.04
N ASP A 3 -43.10 4.14 25.14
CA ASP A 3 -42.00 4.36 24.21
C ASP A 3 -40.65 4.35 24.94
N VAL A 4 -39.83 3.32 24.70
CA VAL A 4 -38.52 3.13 25.34
C VAL A 4 -37.52 4.06 24.67
N PHE A 5 -37.44 5.26 25.24
CA PHE A 5 -36.44 6.31 25.10
C PHE A 5 -35.13 5.84 24.43
N LYS A 6 -35.04 6.01 23.10
CA LYS A 6 -33.78 5.85 22.37
C LYS A 6 -33.01 7.15 22.52
N PRO A 7 -31.89 7.21 23.27
CA PRO A 7 -31.18 8.47 23.46
C PRO A 7 -30.65 8.94 22.11
N GLU A 8 -31.18 10.06 21.62
CA GLU A 8 -30.68 10.72 20.42
C GLU A 8 -29.20 11.04 20.63
N THR A 9 -28.33 10.43 19.81
CA THR A 9 -26.90 10.67 19.89
C THR A 9 -26.62 12.13 19.53
N ARG A 10 -26.26 12.96 20.53
CA ARG A 10 -25.93 14.38 20.32
C ARG A 10 -24.74 14.50 19.35
N THR A 11 -25.01 14.85 18.10
CA THR A 11 -23.97 15.00 17.09
C THR A 11 -23.08 16.21 17.44
N LYS A 12 -21.77 15.97 17.61
CA LYS A 12 -20.80 17.03 17.94
C LYS A 12 -20.72 18.03 16.78
N ARG A 13 -20.75 19.34 17.07
CA ARG A 13 -20.61 20.40 16.06
C ARG A 13 -19.28 20.25 15.32
N LYS A 14 -19.31 20.27 13.99
CA LYS A 14 -18.11 20.23 13.15
C LYS A 14 -17.56 21.64 12.99
N TYR A 15 -16.31 21.86 13.38
CA TYR A 15 -15.63 23.15 13.22
C TYR A 15 -15.00 23.28 11.83
N ARG A 16 -14.86 24.52 11.33
CA ARG A 16 -14.29 24.82 10.00
C ARG A 16 -12.90 24.22 9.76
N LYS A 17 -12.09 24.04 10.81
CA LYS A 17 -10.75 23.46 10.75
C LYS A 17 -10.71 21.93 10.89
N THR A 18 -11.86 21.27 11.07
CA THR A 18 -11.90 19.80 11.13
C THR A 18 -11.65 19.22 9.73
N LYS A 19 -10.69 18.31 9.62
CA LYS A 19 -10.44 17.58 8.37
C LYS A 19 -11.71 16.79 8.03
N LYS A 20 -12.25 17.00 6.83
CA LYS A 20 -13.42 16.26 6.34
C LYS A 20 -13.08 14.77 6.29
N THR A 21 -13.94 13.93 6.87
CA THR A 21 -13.84 12.48 6.72
C THR A 21 -13.86 12.15 5.24
N ARG A 22 -12.80 11.49 4.75
CA ARG A 22 -12.73 11.02 3.37
C ARG A 22 -13.65 9.83 3.25
N ILE A 23 -14.83 10.05 2.67
CA ILE A 23 -15.77 8.97 2.37
C ILE A 23 -15.16 8.15 1.22
N PRO A 24 -15.09 6.81 1.34
CA PRO A 24 -14.62 5.96 0.26
C PRO A 24 -15.56 6.12 -0.95
N HIS A 25 -14.94 6.31 -2.10
CA HIS A 25 -15.63 6.53 -3.36
C HIS A 25 -15.78 5.21 -4.09
N TRP A 26 -17.02 4.76 -4.31
CA TRP A 26 -17.29 3.40 -4.80
C TRP A 26 -17.33 3.27 -6.33
N TRP A 27 -17.37 4.38 -7.08
CA TRP A 27 -17.46 4.32 -8.54
C TRP A 27 -16.11 4.48 -9.26
N ARG A 28 -15.78 3.48 -10.09
CA ARG A 28 -14.76 3.54 -11.15
C ARG A 28 -15.47 3.58 -12.50
N ASN A 29 -15.67 4.76 -13.07
CA ASN A 29 -16.43 4.89 -14.33
C ASN A 29 -15.61 4.59 -15.59
N ARG A 30 -14.33 4.24 -15.47
CA ARG A 30 -13.46 4.02 -16.63
C ARG A 30 -12.77 2.67 -16.56
N PRO A 31 -12.91 1.81 -17.58
CA PRO A 31 -12.11 0.60 -17.71
C PRO A 31 -10.63 0.98 -17.82
N ASP A 32 -9.76 0.05 -17.42
CA ASP A 32 -8.32 0.30 -17.47
C ASP A 32 -7.85 0.30 -18.94
N PRO A 33 -7.14 1.34 -19.42
CA PRO A 33 -6.66 1.38 -20.80
C PRO A 33 -5.78 0.20 -21.19
N PHE A 34 -5.09 -0.43 -20.23
CA PHE A 34 -4.15 -1.53 -20.43
C PHE A 34 -4.70 -2.88 -19.98
N GLU A 35 -6.01 -3.05 -19.92
CA GLU A 35 -6.63 -4.33 -19.56
C GLU A 35 -6.23 -5.45 -20.53
N HIS A 36 -6.32 -5.16 -21.83
CA HIS A 36 -6.04 -6.14 -22.91
C HIS A 36 -4.56 -6.54 -23.02
N VAL A 37 -3.64 -5.68 -22.60
CA VAL A 37 -2.18 -5.92 -22.68
C VAL A 37 -1.58 -6.18 -21.30
N ASN A 38 -2.42 -6.39 -20.28
CA ASN A 38 -1.94 -6.56 -18.92
C ASN A 38 -1.04 -7.79 -18.79
N ASP A 39 -1.41 -8.88 -19.45
CA ASP A 39 -0.63 -10.13 -19.43
C ASP A 39 0.71 -9.96 -20.16
N GLU A 40 0.74 -9.22 -21.28
CA GLU A 40 1.98 -8.88 -21.97
C GLU A 40 2.93 -8.04 -21.08
N ILE A 41 2.38 -7.06 -20.36
CA ILE A 41 3.17 -6.22 -19.44
C ILE A 41 3.76 -7.08 -18.33
N ARG A 42 2.96 -7.98 -17.75
CA ARG A 42 3.40 -8.88 -16.68
C ARG A 42 4.48 -9.83 -17.19
N ALA A 43 4.28 -10.49 -18.33
CA ALA A 43 5.27 -11.37 -18.93
C ALA A 43 6.59 -10.65 -19.23
N SER A 44 6.52 -9.41 -19.71
CA SER A 44 7.71 -8.58 -19.96
C SER A 44 8.49 -8.29 -18.66
N LEU A 45 7.79 -8.03 -17.55
CA LEU A 45 8.38 -7.78 -16.23
C LEU A 45 8.92 -9.06 -15.57
N GLU A 46 8.27 -10.20 -15.78
CA GLU A 46 8.74 -11.50 -15.29
C GLU A 46 10.03 -11.93 -16.01
N GLN A 47 10.11 -11.72 -17.33
CA GLN A 47 11.32 -11.98 -18.10
C GLN A 47 12.47 -11.03 -17.73
N ASN A 48 12.16 -9.75 -17.49
CA ASN A 48 13.15 -8.72 -17.23
C ASN A 48 12.64 -7.73 -16.15
N PRO A 49 12.86 -8.01 -14.85
CA PRO A 49 12.33 -7.19 -13.76
C PRO A 49 12.91 -5.76 -13.73
N GLU A 50 14.14 -5.60 -14.23
CA GLU A 50 14.85 -4.31 -14.36
C GLU A 50 14.30 -3.42 -15.48
N GLN A 51 13.41 -3.95 -16.33
CA GLN A 51 12.91 -3.20 -17.48
C GLN A 51 12.13 -1.95 -17.06
N THR A 52 12.40 -0.83 -17.73
CA THR A 52 11.73 0.43 -17.44
C THR A 52 10.33 0.49 -18.07
N ALA A 53 9.36 1.05 -17.34
CA ALA A 53 7.98 1.24 -17.82
C ALA A 53 7.92 1.96 -19.19
N LYS A 54 8.80 2.93 -19.45
CA LYS A 54 8.90 3.63 -20.74
C LYS A 54 9.24 2.67 -21.90
N SER A 55 10.17 1.75 -21.69
CA SER A 55 10.55 0.75 -22.69
C SER A 55 9.38 -0.19 -23.00
N ILE A 56 8.67 -0.63 -21.96
CA ILE A 56 7.45 -1.45 -22.10
C ILE A 56 6.39 -0.68 -22.91
N LEU A 57 6.15 0.60 -22.59
CA LEU A 57 5.18 1.42 -23.32
C LEU A 57 5.55 1.55 -24.81
N GLN A 58 6.83 1.82 -25.11
CA GLN A 58 7.30 1.92 -26.49
C GLN A 58 7.12 0.61 -27.25
N ASN A 59 7.39 -0.54 -26.61
CA ASN A 59 7.17 -1.84 -27.22
C ASN A 59 5.68 -2.06 -27.55
N ILE A 60 4.79 -1.76 -26.60
CA ILE A 60 3.34 -1.87 -26.80
C ILE A 60 2.84 -0.91 -27.88
N GLN A 61 3.37 0.31 -27.94
CA GLN A 61 3.04 1.28 -28.99
C GLN A 61 3.49 0.82 -30.38
N LYS A 62 4.61 0.11 -30.48
CA LYS A 62 5.07 -0.51 -31.73
C LYS A 62 4.15 -1.66 -32.16
N ARG A 63 3.71 -2.50 -31.21
CA ARG A 63 2.79 -3.62 -31.50
C ARG A 63 1.36 -3.17 -31.81
N TYR A 64 0.89 -2.11 -31.15
CA TYR A 64 -0.47 -1.58 -31.28
C TYR A 64 -0.45 -0.07 -31.58
N PRO A 65 -0.10 0.33 -32.81
CA PRO A 65 -0.05 1.74 -33.18
C PRO A 65 -1.43 2.39 -33.02
N GLY A 66 -1.46 3.61 -32.48
CA GLY A 66 -2.68 4.41 -32.33
C GLY A 66 -3.59 4.08 -31.13
N LYS A 67 -3.40 2.92 -30.47
CA LYS A 67 -4.19 2.56 -29.27
C LYS A 67 -3.67 3.19 -27.99
N TYR A 68 -2.35 3.32 -27.85
CA TYR A 68 -1.70 3.77 -26.60
C TYR A 68 -0.97 5.09 -26.78
N LYS A 69 -1.30 6.08 -25.93
CA LYS A 69 -0.73 7.42 -25.98
C LYS A 69 0.33 7.60 -24.88
N ASP A 70 1.31 8.47 -25.11
CA ASP A 70 2.36 8.75 -24.13
C ASP A 70 1.82 9.29 -22.79
N GLY A 71 0.67 9.99 -22.82
CA GLY A 71 -0.03 10.43 -21.61
C GLY A 71 -0.47 9.30 -20.65
N GLN A 72 -0.43 8.04 -21.10
CA GLN A 72 -0.72 6.86 -20.28
C GLN A 72 0.52 6.30 -19.57
N LEU A 73 1.72 6.88 -19.78
CA LEU A 73 2.97 6.44 -19.15
C LEU A 73 2.86 6.42 -17.62
N ARG A 74 2.20 7.40 -17.01
CA ARG A 74 2.04 7.43 -15.54
C ARG A 74 1.19 6.27 -15.03
N THR A 75 0.20 5.84 -15.80
CA THR A 75 -0.63 4.67 -15.45
C THR A 75 0.22 3.41 -15.46
N LEU A 76 1.06 3.23 -16.49
CA LEU A 76 1.96 2.08 -16.58
C LEU A 76 3.03 2.10 -15.48
N GLN A 77 3.65 3.25 -15.21
CA GLN A 77 4.61 3.40 -14.11
C GLN A 77 4.02 3.03 -12.75
N ARG A 78 2.77 3.46 -12.47
CA ARG A 78 2.07 3.08 -11.24
C ARG A 78 1.82 1.58 -11.16
N ARG A 79 1.47 0.94 -12.27
CA ARG A 79 1.27 -0.51 -12.34
C ARG A 79 2.57 -1.26 -12.11
N VAL A 80 3.67 -0.88 -12.78
CA VAL A 80 5.01 -1.46 -12.56
C VAL A 80 5.45 -1.29 -11.10
N LYS A 81 5.23 -0.11 -10.51
CA LYS A 81 5.53 0.12 -9.08
C LYS A 81 4.72 -0.80 -8.18
N SER A 82 3.43 -0.98 -8.45
CA SER A 82 2.56 -1.89 -7.68
C SER A 82 3.02 -3.35 -7.82
N TRP A 83 3.38 -3.76 -9.03
CA TRP A 83 3.90 -5.10 -9.31
C TRP A 83 5.21 -5.34 -8.57
N ARG A 84 6.15 -4.39 -8.59
CA ARG A 84 7.41 -4.49 -7.81
C ARG A 84 7.16 -4.55 -6.31
N ALA A 85 6.20 -3.78 -5.80
CA ALA A 85 5.85 -3.84 -4.38
C ALA A 85 5.28 -5.23 -4.00
N GLN A 86 4.46 -5.82 -4.87
CA GLN A 86 3.93 -7.18 -4.67
C GLN A 86 5.04 -8.24 -4.76
N ALA A 87 5.96 -8.09 -5.72
CA ALA A 87 7.11 -8.96 -5.87
C ALA A 87 8.04 -8.88 -4.64
N LEU A 88 8.29 -7.68 -4.09
CA LEU A 88 9.05 -7.51 -2.86
C LEU A 88 8.39 -8.18 -1.65
N ILE A 89 7.07 -8.05 -1.49
CA ILE A 89 6.34 -8.73 -0.41
C ILE A 89 6.50 -10.25 -0.54
N THR A 90 6.41 -10.78 -1.77
CA THR A 90 6.54 -12.22 -2.03
C THR A 90 7.97 -12.71 -1.76
N PHE A 91 8.98 -11.94 -2.19
CA PHE A 91 10.38 -12.27 -2.00
C PHE A 91 10.81 -12.17 -0.53
N ASP A 92 10.29 -11.18 0.21
CA ASP A 92 10.52 -11.03 1.66
C ASP A 92 9.96 -12.24 2.43
N ASP A 93 8.79 -12.76 2.01
CA ASP A 93 8.22 -13.97 2.58
C ASP A 93 9.11 -15.20 2.31
N GLU A 94 9.59 -15.41 1.08
CA GLU A 94 10.51 -16.52 0.78
C GLU A 94 11.89 -16.39 1.47
N TRP A 95 12.40 -15.18 1.64
CA TRP A 95 13.70 -14.91 2.27
C TRP A 95 13.69 -15.14 3.80
N VAL A 96 12.53 -14.95 4.45
CA VAL A 96 12.33 -15.32 5.87
C VAL A 96 12.28 -16.84 6.07
N HIS A 97 11.91 -17.61 5.04
CA HIS A 97 11.83 -19.07 5.09
C HIS A 97 13.09 -19.78 4.57
N SER A 98 14.02 -19.06 3.90
CA SER A 98 15.36 -19.57 3.59
C SER A 98 16.26 -19.45 4.82
N ASP A 99 16.02 -20.34 5.77
CA ASP A 99 16.68 -20.42 7.05
C ASP A 99 18.19 -20.69 6.91
N GLN A 100 19.01 -19.63 6.97
CA GLN A 100 20.37 -19.56 7.55
C GLN A 100 20.69 -18.15 8.10
N ILE A 101 19.69 -17.30 8.37
CA ILE A 101 19.85 -16.02 9.09
C ILE A 101 18.67 -15.81 10.05
N SER A 102 18.34 -16.82 10.88
CA SER A 102 17.36 -16.67 11.96
C SER A 102 18.00 -16.39 13.32
N ASP A 103 19.32 -16.60 13.47
CA ASP A 103 19.99 -16.53 14.77
C ASP A 103 20.87 -15.28 14.99
N LEU A 104 20.98 -14.36 14.01
CA LEU A 104 21.76 -13.13 14.17
C LEU A 104 20.97 -11.88 13.78
N TYR A 105 20.35 -11.29 14.80
CA TYR A 105 20.23 -9.85 15.02
C TYR A 105 19.59 -9.00 13.91
N LEU A 106 18.30 -8.69 14.08
CA LEU A 106 17.89 -7.29 14.02
C LEU A 106 17.31 -6.90 15.37
N PRO A 107 17.97 -6.04 16.18
CA PRO A 107 17.39 -5.58 17.43
C PRO A 107 16.08 -4.87 17.11
N LYS A 108 15.02 -5.26 17.85
CA LYS A 108 13.71 -4.61 17.82
C LYS A 108 13.92 -3.11 17.84
N ARG A 109 13.42 -2.42 16.80
CA ARG A 109 13.44 -0.97 16.65
C ARG A 109 12.97 -0.35 17.98
N LEU A 110 13.90 0.17 18.78
CA LEU A 110 13.64 0.79 20.08
C LEU A 110 12.61 1.91 19.88
N ARG A 111 11.33 1.60 20.11
CA ARG A 111 10.35 2.63 20.45
C ARG A 111 10.70 3.03 21.87
N GLY A 112 10.97 4.31 22.10
CA GLY A 112 11.24 4.83 23.43
C GLY A 112 10.02 4.65 24.32
N GLU A 113 9.94 3.50 24.99
CA GLU A 113 9.07 3.28 26.12
C GLU A 113 9.72 3.99 27.30
N THR A 114 9.20 5.17 27.64
CA THR A 114 9.54 5.85 28.88
C THR A 114 8.96 5.03 30.03
N LEU A 115 9.74 4.11 30.59
CA LEU A 115 9.43 3.53 31.89
C LEU A 115 9.57 4.64 32.94
N ALA A 116 8.43 5.26 33.27
CA ALA A 116 8.29 6.03 34.48
C ALA A 116 8.37 5.06 35.66
N TYR A 117 9.54 4.95 36.27
CA TYR A 117 9.66 4.40 37.62
C TYR A 117 9.59 5.56 38.59
N THR A 118 8.43 5.75 39.19
CA THR A 118 8.20 6.66 40.32
C THR A 118 7.71 5.82 41.49
N SER A 119 8.31 6.10 42.64
CA SER A 119 7.94 5.75 44.01
C SER A 119 8.42 4.42 44.61
N ASP A 120 9.36 4.59 45.55
CA ASP A 120 9.14 4.35 46.98
C ASP A 120 8.59 2.99 47.44
N GLU A 121 9.50 2.10 47.86
CA GLU A 121 9.40 1.18 49.01
C GLU A 121 10.87 0.93 49.45
N ILE A 122 11.46 1.53 50.49
CA ILE A 122 11.27 1.46 51.97
C ILE A 122 11.37 0.03 52.54
N HIS A 123 12.33 -0.14 53.48
CA HIS A 123 12.66 -1.29 54.35
C HIS A 123 13.47 -2.44 53.71
N SER A 124 14.38 -3.14 54.36
CA SER A 124 15.11 -3.05 55.64
C SER A 124 15.91 -4.34 55.73
N GLN A 125 17.22 -4.26 56.02
CA GLN A 125 17.99 -5.07 56.99
C GLN A 125 19.48 -4.88 56.78
#